data_AF-A0A1J1J6R3-F1
#
_entry.id   AF-A0A1J1J6R3-F1
#
_cell.length_a   1.000
_cell.length_b   1.000
_cell.length_c   1.000
_cell.angle_alpha   90.00
_cell.angle_beta   90.00
_cell.angle_gamma   90.00
#
_symmetry.space_group_name_H-M   'P 1'
#
loop_
_entity.id
_entity.type
_entity.pdbx_description
1 polymer ?
#
loop_
_entity_poly.entity_id
_entity_poly.type
_entity_poly.pdbx_seq_one_letter_code
_entity_poly.pdbx_strand_id
1 'polypeptide(L)'
;MDSEVYTYINQLSNPETRENALLELSKKRESVPDLAPMLWHSFGTIAALLQEIINIYPSITPPTLTAQQSNRVCNALALLQNVASHPETRSFFLQAHIPLFLYPFLHTSSKTRPFEYLRLTSLGVIGALVKTDEQEVITFLLTTEIIPLCLRIMESGSELSKTVATFILQKILLDDSGLSYICQTYDRFSHVAIILGKMVISLAKEPSSRLLKHVVRCYLRLSDNARAREALRRCLPDQLRDTTFNQCLQEDRSTKHWLSLLIKNLETGNNESIQISPLE
;
A
#
# COMPACT_ATOMS: atom_id res chain seq x y z
N MET A 1 -23.46 -12.29 22.22
CA MET A 1 -22.30 -12.18 21.31
C MET A 1 -21.26 -11.24 21.93
N ASP A 2 -21.69 -10.09 22.44
CA ASP A 2 -20.79 -9.06 22.99
C ASP A 2 -20.00 -9.51 24.23
N SER A 3 -20.63 -10.26 25.15
CA SER A 3 -19.96 -10.76 26.38
C SER A 3 -18.70 -11.60 26.10
N GLU A 4 -18.73 -12.40 25.03
CA GLU A 4 -17.59 -13.23 24.62
C GLU A 4 -16.44 -12.37 24.04
N VAL A 5 -16.78 -11.35 23.26
CA VAL A 5 -15.81 -10.39 22.69
C VAL A 5 -15.08 -9.63 23.80
N TYR A 6 -15.81 -9.09 24.79
CA TYR A 6 -15.21 -8.42 25.94
C TYR A 6 -14.28 -9.35 26.73
N THR A 7 -14.64 -10.63 26.86
CA THR A 7 -13.81 -11.63 27.54
C THR A 7 -12.48 -11.80 26.80
N TYR A 8 -12.50 -11.96 25.47
CA TYR A 8 -11.26 -12.06 24.71
C TYR A 8 -10.43 -10.78 24.73
N ILE A 9 -11.05 -9.60 24.68
CA ILE A 9 -10.34 -8.32 24.80
C ILE A 9 -9.59 -8.25 26.13
N ASN A 10 -10.25 -8.59 27.24
CA ASN A 10 -9.60 -8.62 28.55
C ASN A 10 -8.44 -9.63 28.62
N GLN A 11 -8.58 -10.77 27.94
CA GLN A 11 -7.55 -11.80 27.85
C GLN A 11 -6.32 -11.37 27.03
N LEU A 12 -6.36 -10.26 26.27
CA LEU A 12 -5.19 -9.76 25.56
C LEU A 12 -4.11 -9.21 26.52
N SER A 13 -4.47 -8.77 27.73
CA SER A 13 -3.50 -8.21 28.67
C SER A 13 -2.58 -9.30 29.23
N ASN A 14 -3.10 -10.49 29.52
CA ASN A 14 -2.35 -11.63 30.05
C ASN A 14 -1.59 -12.40 28.93
N PRO A 15 -0.25 -12.49 28.98
CA PRO A 15 0.55 -13.22 27.99
C PRO A 15 0.14 -14.68 27.75
N GLU A 16 -0.37 -15.37 28.78
CA GLU A 16 -0.75 -16.79 28.69
C GLU A 16 -2.03 -17.00 27.87
N THR A 17 -2.97 -16.06 27.94
CA THR A 17 -4.26 -16.15 27.23
C THR A 17 -4.27 -15.39 25.90
N ARG A 18 -3.31 -14.49 25.70
CA ARG A 18 -3.27 -13.55 24.58
C ARG A 18 -3.26 -14.24 23.22
N GLU A 19 -2.51 -15.32 23.04
CA GLU A 19 -2.40 -16.00 21.73
C GLU A 19 -3.77 -16.51 21.23
N ASN A 20 -4.54 -17.14 22.12
CA ASN A 20 -5.89 -17.59 21.80
C ASN A 20 -6.85 -16.42 21.56
N ALA A 21 -6.79 -15.39 22.42
CA ALA A 21 -7.62 -14.19 22.26
C ALA A 21 -7.37 -13.47 20.93
N LEU A 22 -6.11 -13.35 20.50
CA LEU A 22 -5.75 -12.78 19.20
C LEU A 22 -6.40 -13.55 18.05
N LEU A 23 -6.35 -14.88 18.09
CA LEU A 23 -6.93 -15.73 17.05
C LEU A 23 -8.46 -15.59 16.98
N GLU A 24 -9.14 -15.61 18.12
CA GLU A 24 -10.60 -15.54 18.15
C GLU A 24 -11.13 -14.15 17.79
N LEU A 25 -10.46 -13.09 18.25
CA LEU A 25 -10.81 -11.72 17.86
C LEU A 25 -10.54 -11.45 16.38
N SER A 26 -9.45 -11.97 15.81
CA SER A 26 -9.13 -11.75 14.39
C SER A 26 -10.17 -12.34 13.45
N LYS A 27 -10.80 -13.46 13.83
CA LYS A 27 -11.93 -14.07 13.10
C LYS A 27 -13.23 -13.25 13.21
N LYS A 28 -13.43 -12.54 14.32
CA LYS A 28 -14.66 -11.76 14.60
C LYS A 28 -14.62 -10.33 14.06
N ARG A 29 -13.52 -9.91 13.42
CA ARG A 29 -13.32 -8.52 12.94
C ARG A 29 -14.39 -8.02 11.96
N GLU A 30 -14.99 -8.93 11.16
CA GLU A 30 -15.99 -8.59 10.13
C GLU A 30 -17.42 -8.69 10.68
N SER A 31 -17.64 -9.46 11.74
CA SER A 31 -18.96 -9.68 12.34
C SER A 31 -19.28 -8.72 13.49
N VAL A 32 -18.29 -8.01 14.02
CA VAL A 32 -18.44 -7.06 15.13
C VAL A 32 -18.04 -5.66 14.65
N PRO A 33 -18.99 -4.82 14.21
CA PRO A 33 -18.71 -3.48 13.67
C PRO A 33 -17.94 -2.58 14.64
N ASP A 34 -18.31 -2.61 15.93
CA ASP A 34 -17.74 -1.74 16.98
C ASP A 34 -16.46 -2.31 17.62
N LEU A 35 -15.86 -3.34 17.02
CA LEU A 35 -14.67 -3.98 17.58
C LEU A 35 -13.49 -2.99 17.69
N ALA A 36 -13.31 -2.11 16.69
CA ALA A 36 -12.22 -1.14 16.70
C ALA A 36 -12.28 -0.16 17.90
N PRO A 37 -13.41 0.53 18.15
CA PRO A 37 -13.60 1.31 19.38
C PRO A 37 -13.39 0.49 20.66
N MET A 38 -13.93 -0.73 20.73
CA MET A 38 -13.75 -1.60 21.90
C MET A 38 -12.27 -1.92 22.16
N LEU A 39 -11.49 -2.21 21.10
CA LEU A 39 -10.04 -2.46 21.21
C LEU A 39 -9.26 -1.20 21.60
N TRP A 40 -9.64 -0.04 21.07
CA TRP A 40 -8.94 1.21 21.33
C TRP A 40 -9.14 1.72 22.75
N HIS A 41 -10.37 1.66 23.25
CA HIS A 41 -10.73 2.22 24.56
C HIS A 41 -10.57 1.23 25.73
N SER A 42 -10.26 -0.03 25.45
CA SER A 42 -9.94 -1.00 26.51
C SER A 42 -8.52 -0.82 27.04
N PHE A 43 -8.39 -0.88 28.36
CA PHE A 43 -7.14 -0.60 29.06
C PHE A 43 -6.02 -1.56 28.64
N GLY A 44 -4.92 -1.01 28.12
CA GLY A 44 -3.71 -1.78 27.79
C GLY A 44 -3.80 -2.62 26.52
N THR A 45 -4.95 -2.67 25.84
CA THR A 45 -5.15 -3.52 24.65
C THR A 45 -4.22 -3.12 23.50
N ILE A 46 -4.18 -1.84 23.11
CA ILE A 46 -3.28 -1.37 22.04
C ILE A 46 -1.81 -1.59 22.40
N ALA A 47 -1.44 -1.37 23.67
CA ALA A 47 -0.08 -1.64 24.15
C ALA A 47 0.28 -3.14 24.05
N ALA A 48 -0.66 -4.05 24.36
CA ALA A 48 -0.46 -5.48 24.18
C ALA A 48 -0.28 -5.86 22.70
N LEU A 49 -1.04 -5.26 21.78
CA LEU A 49 -0.87 -5.48 20.34
C LEU A 49 0.49 -4.96 19.83
N LEU A 50 0.95 -3.81 20.32
CA LEU A 50 2.28 -3.29 20.02
C LEU A 50 3.39 -4.19 20.59
N GLN A 51 3.19 -4.75 21.79
CA GLN A 51 4.12 -5.72 22.38
C GLN A 51 4.29 -6.95 21.48
N GLU A 52 3.21 -7.45 20.88
CA GLU A 52 3.28 -8.57 19.92
C GLU A 52 4.11 -8.23 18.67
N ILE A 53 4.07 -6.98 18.20
CA ILE A 53 4.92 -6.51 17.11
C ILE A 53 6.39 -6.44 17.52
N ILE A 54 6.68 -5.80 18.65
CA ILE A 54 8.06 -5.57 19.12
C ILE A 54 8.76 -6.89 19.44
N ASN A 55 8.03 -7.88 19.99
CA ASN A 55 8.58 -9.20 20.30
C ASN A 55 9.06 -9.97 19.05
N ILE A 56 8.65 -9.56 17.86
CA ILE A 56 9.10 -10.16 16.59
C ILE A 56 10.40 -9.54 16.09
N TYR A 57 10.77 -8.32 16.51
CA TYR A 57 11.95 -7.62 16.01
C TYR A 57 13.25 -8.44 16.08
N PRO A 58 13.54 -9.18 17.17
CA PRO A 58 14.73 -10.03 17.24
C PRO A 58 14.78 -11.15 16.18
N SER A 59 13.62 -11.58 15.67
CA SER A 59 13.50 -12.62 14.63
C SER A 59 13.49 -12.06 13.20
N ILE A 60 13.57 -10.73 13.03
CA ILE A 60 13.69 -10.08 11.72
C ILE A 60 15.13 -10.13 11.21
N THR A 61 16.10 -9.87 12.09
CA THR A 61 17.53 -9.80 11.75
C THR A 61 18.35 -10.45 12.88
N PRO A 62 18.88 -11.67 12.69
CA PRO A 62 18.81 -12.52 11.48
C PRO A 62 17.40 -13.03 11.18
N PRO A 63 17.09 -13.42 9.92
CA PRO A 63 15.73 -13.78 9.51
C PRO A 63 15.31 -15.17 9.98
N THR A 64 15.00 -15.30 11.27
CA THR A 64 14.67 -16.57 11.95
C THR A 64 13.18 -16.75 12.27
N LEU A 65 12.33 -15.87 11.76
CA LEU A 65 10.87 -15.89 11.97
C LEU A 65 10.24 -17.22 11.57
N THR A 66 9.58 -17.87 12.54
CA THR A 66 8.84 -19.12 12.32
C THR A 66 7.41 -18.88 11.82
N ALA A 67 6.78 -19.92 11.29
CA ALA A 67 5.37 -19.86 10.86
C ALA A 67 4.41 -19.54 12.01
N GLN A 68 4.63 -20.12 13.20
CA GLN A 68 3.81 -19.86 14.38
C GLN A 68 3.92 -18.40 14.83
N GLN A 69 5.15 -17.87 14.94
CA GLN A 69 5.37 -16.46 15.29
C GLN A 69 4.72 -15.51 14.29
N SER A 70 4.89 -15.77 12.98
CA SER A 70 4.26 -14.99 11.91
C SER A 70 2.73 -15.02 12.01
N ASN A 71 2.12 -16.20 12.18
CA ASN A 71 0.66 -16.31 12.32
C ASN A 71 0.13 -15.53 13.54
N ARG A 72 0.82 -15.65 14.67
CA ARG A 72 0.44 -14.96 15.92
C ARG A 72 0.49 -13.43 15.76
N VAL A 73 1.60 -12.88 15.29
CA VAL A 73 1.70 -11.43 15.09
C VAL A 73 0.75 -10.93 13.99
N CYS A 74 0.50 -11.72 12.94
CA CYS A 74 -0.46 -11.35 11.90
C CYS A 74 -1.91 -11.26 12.43
N ASN A 75 -2.28 -12.04 13.45
CA ASN A 75 -3.56 -11.85 14.13
C ASN A 75 -3.62 -10.47 14.83
N ALA A 76 -2.54 -10.05 15.50
CA ALA A 76 -2.47 -8.72 16.09
C ALA A 76 -2.52 -7.61 15.03
N LEU A 77 -1.79 -7.77 13.91
CA LEU A 77 -1.84 -6.85 12.77
C LEU A 77 -3.24 -6.76 12.15
N ALA A 78 -3.99 -7.87 12.09
CA ALA A 78 -5.37 -7.86 11.59
C ALA A 78 -6.31 -7.05 12.50
N LEU A 79 -6.09 -7.07 13.82
CA LEU A 79 -6.83 -6.22 14.76
C LEU A 79 -6.45 -4.74 14.60
N LEU A 80 -5.15 -4.44 14.46
CA LEU A 80 -4.69 -3.08 14.17
C LEU A 80 -5.20 -2.57 12.82
N GLN A 81 -5.36 -3.43 11.82
CA GLN A 81 -5.99 -3.09 10.56
C GLN A 81 -7.46 -2.68 10.76
N ASN A 82 -8.20 -3.36 11.65
CA ASN A 82 -9.58 -2.99 11.99
C ASN A 82 -9.60 -1.58 12.63
N VAL A 83 -8.75 -1.34 13.64
CA VAL A 83 -8.59 -0.04 14.29
C VAL A 83 -8.23 1.08 13.30
N ALA A 84 -7.30 0.82 12.37
CA ALA A 84 -6.92 1.76 11.33
C ALA A 84 -8.06 2.04 10.32
N SER A 85 -8.95 1.07 10.10
CA SER A 85 -10.05 1.18 9.14
C SER A 85 -11.28 1.90 9.70
N HIS A 86 -11.44 1.97 11.03
CA HIS A 86 -12.64 2.50 11.66
C HIS A 86 -12.57 4.04 11.86
N PRO A 87 -13.63 4.79 11.50
CA PRO A 87 -13.60 6.25 11.52
C PRO A 87 -13.35 6.87 12.89
N GLU A 88 -13.83 6.25 13.97
CA GLU A 88 -13.64 6.78 15.33
C GLU A 88 -12.22 6.60 15.88
N THR A 89 -11.47 5.62 15.38
CA THR A 89 -10.16 5.25 15.95
C THR A 89 -8.98 5.60 15.04
N ARG A 90 -9.23 5.84 13.75
CA ARG A 90 -8.18 6.08 12.74
C ARG A 90 -7.30 7.27 13.06
N SER A 91 -7.88 8.41 13.42
CA SER A 91 -7.13 9.62 13.75
C SER A 91 -6.20 9.37 14.94
N PHE A 92 -6.72 8.74 16.00
CA PHE A 92 -5.91 8.38 17.17
C PHE A 92 -4.83 7.35 16.84
N PHE A 93 -5.11 6.37 15.97
CA PHE A 93 -4.14 5.39 15.48
C PHE A 93 -2.96 6.06 14.76
N LEU A 94 -3.26 7.07 13.93
CA LEU A 94 -2.26 7.85 13.20
C LEU A 94 -1.44 8.74 14.15
N GLN A 95 -2.11 9.47 15.04
CA GLN A 95 -1.46 10.34 16.04
C GLN A 95 -0.56 9.57 17.02
N ALA A 96 -0.91 8.32 17.33
CA ALA A 96 -0.09 7.42 18.11
C ALA A 96 1.14 6.87 17.34
N HIS A 97 1.32 7.24 16.06
CA HIS A 97 2.43 6.82 15.20
C HIS A 97 2.58 5.28 15.08
N ILE A 98 1.48 4.53 15.28
CA ILE A 98 1.48 3.06 15.21
C ILE A 98 2.02 2.51 13.87
N PRO A 99 1.75 3.12 12.70
CA PRO A 99 2.33 2.64 11.43
C PRO A 99 3.85 2.47 11.45
N LEU A 100 4.59 3.29 12.22
CA LEU A 100 6.05 3.23 12.27
C LEU A 100 6.57 1.91 12.84
N PHE A 101 5.81 1.27 13.73
CA PHE A 101 6.16 -0.05 14.27
C PHE A 101 6.10 -1.16 13.21
N LEU A 102 5.45 -0.92 12.07
CA LEU A 102 5.31 -1.89 10.99
C LEU A 102 6.43 -1.79 9.95
N TYR A 103 7.17 -0.69 9.91
CA TYR A 103 8.18 -0.45 8.88
C TYR A 103 9.35 -1.44 8.93
N PRO A 104 9.83 -1.89 10.11
CA PRO A 104 10.79 -2.98 10.18
C PRO A 104 10.33 -4.26 9.46
N PHE A 105 9.03 -4.58 9.50
CA PHE A 105 8.47 -5.72 8.78
C PHE A 105 8.49 -5.51 7.26
N LEU A 106 8.16 -4.31 6.80
CA LEU A 106 8.18 -3.94 5.37
C LEU A 106 9.60 -3.89 4.78
N HIS A 107 10.62 -3.65 5.62
CA HIS A 107 12.02 -3.62 5.20
C HIS A 107 12.62 -5.02 4.93
N THR A 108 11.97 -6.09 5.40
CA THR A 108 12.46 -7.46 5.28
C THR A 108 12.52 -7.95 3.84
N SER A 109 13.55 -8.74 3.52
CA SER A 109 13.79 -9.26 2.16
C SER A 109 13.67 -10.79 2.04
N SER A 110 13.56 -11.50 3.16
CA SER A 110 13.40 -12.97 3.16
C SER A 110 12.12 -13.38 2.42
N LYS A 111 12.24 -14.34 1.51
CA LYS A 111 11.14 -14.85 0.67
C LYS A 111 10.42 -16.06 1.26
N THR A 112 10.74 -16.45 2.50
CA THR A 112 10.01 -17.55 3.14
C THR A 112 8.57 -17.15 3.41
N ARG A 113 7.66 -18.15 3.40
CA ARG A 113 6.23 -17.92 3.62
C ARG A 113 5.91 -17.09 4.89
N PRO A 114 6.56 -17.29 6.05
CA PRO A 114 6.34 -16.45 7.24
C PRO A 114 6.61 -14.96 7.01
N PHE A 115 7.67 -14.61 6.27
CA PHE A 115 8.04 -13.22 5.99
C PHE A 115 7.15 -12.58 4.91
N GLU A 116 6.78 -13.32 3.85
CA GLU A 116 5.82 -12.85 2.86
C GLU A 116 4.47 -12.54 3.50
N TYR A 117 3.97 -13.43 4.38
CA TYR A 117 2.71 -13.21 5.08
C TYR A 117 2.76 -12.02 6.04
N LEU A 118 3.88 -11.85 6.76
CA LEU A 118 4.12 -10.71 7.64
C LEU A 118 4.08 -9.38 6.86
N ARG A 119 4.78 -9.29 5.73
CA ARG A 119 4.77 -8.10 4.86
C ARG A 119 3.39 -7.80 4.32
N LEU A 120 2.69 -8.81 3.78
CA LEU A 120 1.36 -8.65 3.22
C LEU A 120 0.37 -8.12 4.27
N THR A 121 0.39 -8.69 5.48
CA THR A 121 -0.52 -8.26 6.56
C THR A 121 -0.18 -6.85 7.05
N SER A 122 1.11 -6.51 7.14
CA SER A 122 1.57 -5.16 7.48
C SER A 122 1.14 -4.12 6.43
N LEU A 123 1.28 -4.44 5.14
CA LEU A 123 0.75 -3.62 4.04
C LEU A 123 -0.78 -3.49 4.10
N GLY A 124 -1.49 -4.51 4.58
CA GLY A 124 -2.94 -4.46 4.80
C GLY A 124 -3.35 -3.34 5.78
N VAL A 125 -2.57 -3.14 6.85
CA VAL A 125 -2.79 -2.04 7.81
C VAL A 125 -2.61 -0.68 7.13
N ILE A 126 -1.51 -0.48 6.41
CA ILE A 126 -1.24 0.78 5.69
C ILE A 126 -2.28 1.01 4.58
N GLY A 127 -2.67 -0.06 3.87
CA GLY A 127 -3.70 -0.05 2.84
C GLY A 127 -5.07 0.36 3.39
N ALA A 128 -5.40 -0.03 4.62
CA ALA A 128 -6.64 0.40 5.29
C ALA A 128 -6.64 1.90 5.60
N LEU A 129 -5.50 2.47 6.03
CA LEU A 129 -5.37 3.91 6.28
C LEU A 129 -5.60 4.74 5.02
N VAL A 130 -4.92 4.40 3.92
CA VAL A 130 -5.01 5.18 2.67
C VAL A 130 -6.32 4.96 1.91
N LYS A 131 -7.16 4.01 2.34
CA LYS A 131 -8.44 3.73 1.69
C LYS A 131 -9.44 4.86 1.88
N THR A 132 -9.31 5.67 2.93
CA THR A 132 -10.26 6.75 3.26
C THR A 132 -10.01 8.06 2.55
N ASP A 133 -8.92 8.16 1.78
CA ASP A 133 -8.56 9.38 1.02
C ASP A 133 -8.38 10.62 1.92
N GLU A 134 -8.04 10.43 3.19
CA GLU A 134 -7.76 11.52 4.14
C GLU A 134 -6.38 12.13 3.93
N GLN A 135 -6.32 13.45 3.77
CA GLN A 135 -5.09 14.19 3.53
C GLN A 135 -4.08 14.08 4.67
N GLU A 136 -4.54 13.99 5.92
CA GLU A 136 -3.68 13.81 7.11
C GLU A 136 -2.88 12.50 7.02
N VAL A 137 -3.52 11.41 6.55
CA VAL A 137 -2.88 10.11 6.34
C VAL A 137 -1.78 10.23 5.28
N ILE A 138 -2.08 10.88 4.15
CA ILE A 138 -1.08 11.07 3.08
C ILE A 138 0.09 11.90 3.58
N THR A 139 -0.18 13.01 4.27
CA THR A 139 0.85 13.89 4.84
C THR A 139 1.78 13.13 5.78
N PHE A 140 1.20 12.36 6.72
CA PHE A 140 1.96 11.49 7.62
C PHE A 140 2.87 10.55 6.83
N LEU A 141 2.31 9.81 5.88
CA LEU A 141 3.04 8.81 5.08
C LEU A 141 4.18 9.40 4.25
N LEU A 142 4.01 10.62 3.73
CA LEU A 142 5.06 11.34 2.99
C LEU A 142 6.24 11.70 3.92
N THR A 143 5.97 12.06 5.17
CA THR A 143 7.01 12.43 6.14
C THR A 143 7.77 11.25 6.75
N THR A 144 7.26 10.03 6.58
CA THR A 144 7.79 8.82 7.24
C THR A 144 8.46 7.84 6.29
N GLU A 145 8.70 8.19 5.03
CA GLU A 145 9.40 7.34 4.04
C GLU A 145 8.67 6.03 3.66
N ILE A 146 7.33 6.03 3.56
CA ILE A 146 6.61 4.84 3.07
C ILE A 146 6.92 4.52 1.60
N ILE A 147 7.20 5.54 0.78
CA ILE A 147 7.36 5.40 -0.68
C ILE A 147 8.54 4.46 -1.01
N PRO A 148 9.76 4.66 -0.48
CA PRO A 148 10.87 3.71 -0.68
C PRO A 148 10.53 2.27 -0.31
N LEU A 149 9.78 2.04 0.77
CA LEU A 149 9.35 0.71 1.20
C LEU A 149 8.38 0.08 0.19
N CYS A 150 7.38 0.84 -0.27
CA CYS A 150 6.45 0.39 -1.30
C CYS A 150 7.18 0.06 -2.61
N LEU A 151 8.10 0.90 -3.07
CA LEU A 151 8.86 0.68 -4.30
C LEU A 151 9.71 -0.60 -4.25
N ARG A 152 10.38 -0.87 -3.12
CA ARG A 152 11.13 -2.12 -2.93
C ARG A 152 10.25 -3.37 -3.02
N ILE A 153 9.06 -3.32 -2.41
CA ILE A 153 8.10 -4.43 -2.44
C ILE A 153 7.50 -4.58 -3.84
N MET A 154 7.17 -3.47 -4.51
CA MET A 154 6.70 -3.44 -5.90
C MET A 154 7.70 -4.10 -6.86
N GLU A 155 9.00 -3.92 -6.62
CA GLU A 155 10.04 -4.54 -7.43
C GLU A 155 10.16 -6.06 -7.19
N SER A 156 10.20 -6.49 -5.93
CA SER A 156 10.72 -7.83 -5.56
C SER A 156 9.77 -8.73 -4.75
N GLY A 157 8.61 -8.23 -4.32
CA GLY A 157 7.66 -8.99 -3.49
C GLY A 157 6.79 -9.99 -4.26
N SER A 158 5.97 -10.75 -3.51
CA SER A 158 4.90 -11.57 -4.09
C SER A 158 3.87 -10.74 -4.85
N GLU A 159 3.13 -11.35 -5.79
CA GLU A 159 2.08 -10.68 -6.57
C GLU A 159 1.07 -9.92 -5.69
N LEU A 160 0.61 -10.55 -4.60
CA LEU A 160 -0.31 -9.92 -3.65
C LEU A 160 0.33 -8.71 -2.96
N SER A 161 1.58 -8.83 -2.50
CA SER A 161 2.30 -7.71 -1.87
C SER A 161 2.55 -6.56 -2.85
N LYS A 162 2.91 -6.88 -4.11
CA LYS A 162 3.05 -5.89 -5.19
C LYS A 162 1.73 -5.17 -5.44
N THR A 163 0.62 -5.88 -5.45
CA THR A 163 -0.73 -5.30 -5.64
C THR A 163 -1.06 -4.30 -4.54
N VAL A 164 -0.88 -4.67 -3.26
CA VAL A 164 -1.18 -3.78 -2.13
C VAL A 164 -0.20 -2.60 -2.08
N ALA A 165 1.09 -2.81 -2.30
CA ALA A 165 2.09 -1.73 -2.33
C ALA A 165 1.84 -0.73 -3.46
N THR A 166 1.45 -1.21 -4.65
CA THR A 166 1.08 -0.33 -5.78
C THR A 166 -0.23 0.40 -5.49
N PHE A 167 -1.20 -0.23 -4.83
CA PHE A 167 -2.42 0.44 -4.38
C PHE A 167 -2.12 1.58 -3.39
N ILE A 168 -1.20 1.38 -2.44
CA ILE A 168 -0.77 2.43 -1.51
C ILE A 168 -0.10 3.59 -2.27
N LEU A 169 0.85 3.27 -3.17
CA LEU A 169 1.49 4.29 -4.01
C LEU A 169 0.47 5.04 -4.88
N GLN A 170 -0.52 4.33 -5.43
CA GLN A 170 -1.61 4.93 -6.19
C GLN A 170 -2.37 5.94 -5.34
N LYS A 171 -2.78 5.57 -4.12
CA LYS A 171 -3.50 6.48 -3.22
C LYS A 171 -2.68 7.74 -2.88
N ILE A 172 -1.38 7.58 -2.65
CA ILE A 172 -0.45 8.72 -2.47
C ILE A 172 -0.42 9.61 -3.72
N LEU A 173 -0.30 9.02 -4.92
CA LEU A 173 -0.28 9.78 -6.18
C LEU A 173 -1.61 10.50 -6.45
N LEU A 174 -2.75 9.95 -6.02
CA LEU A 174 -4.06 10.58 -6.23
C LEU A 174 -4.18 11.91 -5.49
N ASP A 175 -3.56 12.02 -4.31
CA ASP A 175 -3.48 13.27 -3.58
C ASP A 175 -2.50 14.26 -4.25
N ASP A 176 -2.86 15.55 -4.27
CA ASP A 176 -2.07 16.59 -4.93
C ASP A 176 -0.70 16.79 -4.25
N SER A 177 -0.63 16.68 -2.92
CA SER A 177 0.63 16.78 -2.18
C SER A 177 1.54 15.59 -2.48
N GLY A 178 0.97 14.39 -2.60
CA GLY A 178 1.72 13.18 -2.94
C GLY A 178 2.24 13.19 -4.38
N LEU A 179 1.43 13.62 -5.35
CA LEU A 179 1.89 13.84 -6.73
C LEU A 179 3.01 14.88 -6.78
N SER A 180 2.82 16.02 -6.11
CA SER A 180 3.83 17.08 -6.04
C SER A 180 5.14 16.59 -5.43
N TYR A 181 5.07 15.81 -4.33
CA TYR A 181 6.23 15.23 -3.67
C TYR A 181 7.04 14.29 -4.56
N ILE A 182 6.36 13.38 -5.27
CA ILE A 182 7.00 12.41 -6.17
C ILE A 182 7.62 13.12 -7.38
N CYS A 183 6.92 14.11 -7.94
CA CYS A 183 7.39 14.89 -9.09
C CYS A 183 8.28 16.08 -8.72
N GLN A 184 8.63 16.25 -7.44
CA GLN A 184 9.39 17.41 -6.96
C GLN A 184 10.79 17.43 -7.59
N THR A 185 11.46 16.28 -7.55
CA THR A 185 12.83 16.06 -8.04
C THR A 185 12.83 15.01 -9.15
N TYR A 186 13.77 15.12 -10.08
CA TYR A 186 13.96 14.12 -11.12
C TYR A 186 14.20 12.71 -10.54
N ASP A 187 15.03 12.58 -9.50
CA ASP A 187 15.39 11.27 -8.92
C ASP A 187 14.19 10.51 -8.35
N ARG A 188 13.33 11.19 -7.57
CA ARG A 188 12.10 10.59 -7.04
C ARG A 188 11.17 10.11 -8.14
N PHE A 189 10.90 10.95 -9.14
CA PHE A 189 10.07 10.57 -10.28
C PHE A 189 10.68 9.41 -11.07
N SER A 190 11.97 9.52 -11.40
CA SER A 190 12.71 8.53 -12.20
C SER A 190 12.69 7.16 -11.52
N HIS A 191 12.92 7.12 -10.21
CA HIS A 191 12.86 5.87 -9.45
C HIS A 191 11.46 5.22 -9.52
N VAL A 192 10.39 6.00 -9.32
CA VAL A 192 9.01 5.49 -9.45
C VAL A 192 8.74 4.97 -10.87
N ALA A 193 9.11 5.73 -11.89
CA ALA A 193 8.91 5.36 -13.30
C ALA A 193 9.69 4.09 -13.68
N ILE A 194 10.93 3.93 -13.21
CA ILE A 194 11.75 2.72 -13.44
C ILE A 194 11.07 1.50 -12.83
N ILE A 195 10.60 1.57 -11.59
CA ILE A 195 9.94 0.44 -10.93
C ILE A 195 8.63 0.09 -11.64
N LEU A 196 7.78 1.07 -11.96
CA LEU A 196 6.56 0.83 -12.74
C LEU A 196 6.88 0.22 -14.11
N GLY A 197 7.95 0.64 -14.78
CA GLY A 197 8.40 0.08 -16.05
C GLY A 197 8.80 -1.40 -15.93
N LYS A 198 9.59 -1.76 -14.91
CA LYS A 198 9.93 -3.15 -14.60
C LYS A 198 8.68 -3.99 -14.35
N MET A 199 7.69 -3.44 -13.66
CA MET A 199 6.42 -4.12 -13.39
C MET A 199 5.62 -4.37 -14.67
N VAL A 200 5.57 -3.41 -15.59
CA VAL A 200 4.93 -3.59 -16.90
C VAL A 200 5.59 -4.75 -17.68
N ILE A 201 6.93 -4.78 -17.72
CA ILE A 201 7.67 -5.87 -18.38
C ILE A 201 7.36 -7.22 -17.73
N SER A 202 7.24 -7.27 -16.40
CA SER A 202 6.85 -8.48 -15.66
C SER A 202 5.42 -8.90 -15.99
N LEU A 203 4.48 -7.96 -16.04
CA LEU A 203 3.06 -8.20 -16.32
C LEU A 203 2.82 -8.72 -17.74
N ALA A 204 3.68 -8.35 -18.70
CA ALA A 204 3.61 -8.90 -20.06
C ALA A 204 3.95 -10.40 -20.11
N LYS A 205 4.73 -10.90 -19.15
CA LYS A 205 5.10 -12.32 -19.04
C LYS A 205 4.14 -13.11 -18.15
N GLU A 206 3.78 -12.52 -17.01
CA GLU A 206 2.89 -13.11 -16.01
C GLU A 206 1.73 -12.13 -15.75
N PRO A 207 0.62 -12.27 -16.48
CA PRO A 207 -0.48 -11.31 -16.41
C PRO A 207 -1.20 -11.29 -15.06
N SER A 208 -1.46 -10.08 -14.55
CA SER A 208 -2.32 -9.85 -13.39
C SER A 208 -3.16 -8.60 -13.59
N SER A 209 -4.46 -8.77 -13.86
CA SER A 209 -5.37 -7.64 -14.14
C SER A 209 -5.48 -6.67 -12.96
N ARG A 210 -5.43 -7.20 -11.72
CA ARG A 210 -5.50 -6.38 -10.49
C ARG A 210 -4.27 -5.47 -10.36
N LEU A 211 -3.08 -6.03 -10.60
CA LEU A 211 -1.85 -5.26 -10.54
C LEU A 211 -1.75 -4.25 -11.69
N LEU A 212 -2.08 -4.68 -12.92
CA LEU A 212 -2.09 -3.81 -14.10
C LEU A 212 -2.99 -2.59 -13.90
N LYS A 213 -4.18 -2.77 -13.32
CA LYS A 213 -5.10 -1.68 -13.00
C LYS A 213 -4.44 -0.57 -12.17
N HIS A 214 -3.71 -0.94 -11.12
CA HIS A 214 -3.01 0.03 -10.27
C HIS A 214 -1.83 0.68 -11.01
N VAL A 215 -1.04 -0.10 -11.76
CA VAL A 215 0.08 0.42 -12.56
C VAL A 215 -0.39 1.47 -13.58
N VAL A 216 -1.45 1.17 -14.35
CA VAL A 216 -2.04 2.11 -15.31
C VAL A 216 -2.54 3.37 -14.60
N ARG A 217 -3.20 3.21 -13.44
CA ARG A 217 -3.73 4.36 -12.69
C ARG A 217 -2.62 5.27 -12.13
N CYS A 218 -1.48 4.71 -11.72
CA CYS A 218 -0.29 5.46 -11.33
C CYS A 218 0.28 6.26 -12.51
N TYR A 219 0.49 5.63 -13.67
CA TYR A 219 0.98 6.35 -14.86
C TYR A 219 0.04 7.46 -15.31
N LEU A 220 -1.28 7.18 -15.33
CA LEU A 220 -2.28 8.19 -15.65
C LEU A 220 -2.14 9.40 -14.73
N ARG A 221 -2.05 9.18 -13.42
CA ARG A 221 -1.92 10.28 -12.46
C ARG A 221 -0.60 11.03 -12.59
N LEU A 222 0.52 10.33 -12.84
CA LEU A 222 1.80 10.96 -13.12
C LEU A 222 1.73 11.87 -14.36
N SER A 223 0.92 11.51 -15.37
CA SER A 223 0.73 12.34 -16.56
C SER A 223 0.03 13.69 -16.28
N ASP A 224 -0.60 13.87 -15.11
CA ASP A 224 -1.19 15.17 -14.73
C ASP A 224 -0.10 16.23 -14.46
N ASN A 225 1.09 15.81 -14.01
CA ASN A 225 2.21 16.72 -13.79
C ASN A 225 2.98 16.98 -15.11
N ALA A 226 3.13 18.26 -15.48
CA ALA A 226 3.76 18.64 -16.75
C ALA A 226 5.19 18.09 -16.96
N ARG A 227 6.02 18.10 -15.91
CA ARG A 227 7.41 17.59 -15.98
C ARG A 227 7.44 16.07 -16.14
N ALA A 228 6.63 15.35 -15.36
CA ALA A 228 6.50 13.90 -15.46
C ALA A 228 5.90 13.49 -16.82
N ARG A 229 4.89 14.22 -17.32
CA ARG A 229 4.29 14.01 -18.64
C ARG A 229 5.33 14.06 -19.76
N GLU A 230 6.19 15.08 -19.78
CA GLU A 230 7.26 15.18 -20.78
C GLU A 230 8.24 14.01 -20.70
N ALA A 231 8.65 13.61 -19.49
CA ALA A 231 9.53 12.45 -19.32
C ALA A 231 8.85 11.14 -19.77
N LEU A 232 7.57 10.95 -19.44
CA LEU A 232 6.77 9.78 -19.81
C LEU A 232 6.59 9.63 -21.32
N ARG A 233 6.60 10.72 -22.11
CA ARG A 233 6.61 10.61 -23.58
C ARG A 233 7.78 9.75 -24.08
N ARG A 234 8.93 9.84 -23.39
CA ARG A 234 10.17 9.14 -23.78
C ARG A 234 10.32 7.78 -23.10
N CYS A 235 9.83 7.63 -21.88
CA CYS A 235 10.10 6.43 -21.07
C CYS A 235 8.88 5.55 -20.77
N LEU A 236 7.67 5.85 -21.29
CA LEU A 236 6.53 4.95 -21.12
C LEU A 236 6.83 3.60 -21.81
N PRO A 237 6.65 2.44 -21.14
CA PRO A 237 6.88 1.13 -21.74
C PRO A 237 6.00 0.88 -22.97
N ASP A 238 6.58 0.29 -24.02
CA ASP A 238 5.88 0.04 -25.28
C ASP A 238 4.70 -0.93 -25.14
N GLN A 239 4.75 -1.84 -24.16
CA GLN A 239 3.64 -2.76 -23.87
C GLN A 239 2.35 -2.05 -23.43
N LEU A 240 2.44 -0.80 -22.97
CA LEU A 240 1.28 0.04 -22.67
C LEU A 240 0.76 0.80 -23.91
N ARG A 241 1.53 0.83 -24.99
CA ARG A 241 1.16 1.47 -26.27
C ARG A 241 0.66 0.47 -27.30
N ASP A 242 1.13 -0.77 -27.23
CA ASP A 242 0.79 -1.82 -28.17
C ASP A 242 -0.42 -2.66 -27.71
N THR A 243 -0.60 -3.83 -28.31
CA THR A 243 -1.72 -4.74 -28.06
C THR A 243 -1.46 -5.76 -26.93
N THR A 244 -0.31 -5.69 -26.23
CA THR A 244 0.14 -6.67 -25.23
C THR A 244 -0.93 -6.96 -24.17
N PHE A 245 -1.59 -5.93 -23.64
CA PHE A 245 -2.58 -6.09 -22.57
C PHE A 245 -4.04 -6.16 -23.04
N ASN A 246 -4.31 -6.25 -24.35
CA ASN A 246 -5.69 -6.22 -24.86
C ASN A 246 -6.58 -7.32 -24.25
N GLN A 247 -6.05 -8.53 -24.07
CA GLN A 247 -6.78 -9.64 -23.45
C GLN A 247 -7.08 -9.36 -21.96
N CYS A 248 -6.08 -8.86 -21.21
CA CYS A 248 -6.24 -8.52 -19.79
C CYS A 248 -7.24 -7.40 -19.54
N LEU A 249 -7.36 -6.47 -20.51
CA LEU A 249 -8.21 -5.28 -20.44
C LEU A 249 -9.60 -5.49 -21.06
N GLN A 250 -9.90 -6.66 -21.63
CA GLN A 250 -11.14 -6.90 -22.36
C GLN A 250 -12.37 -6.72 -21.45
N GLU A 251 -12.29 -7.21 -20.21
CA GLU A 251 -13.38 -7.13 -19.23
C GLU A 251 -13.27 -5.90 -18.31
N ASP A 252 -12.09 -5.30 -18.16
CA ASP A 252 -11.88 -4.12 -17.32
C ASP A 252 -11.97 -2.81 -18.13
N ARG A 253 -13.23 -2.38 -18.36
CA ARG A 253 -13.54 -1.14 -19.08
C ARG A 253 -12.90 0.10 -18.43
N SER A 254 -12.75 0.11 -17.11
CA SER A 254 -12.19 1.27 -16.38
C SER A 254 -10.70 1.41 -16.68
N THR A 255 -9.95 0.32 -16.55
CA THR A 255 -8.50 0.33 -16.82
C THR A 255 -8.22 0.61 -18.30
N LYS A 256 -9.05 0.06 -19.21
CA LYS A 256 -8.96 0.38 -20.64
C LYS A 256 -9.14 1.88 -20.90
N HIS A 257 -10.15 2.50 -20.30
CA HIS A 257 -10.39 3.94 -20.41
C HIS A 257 -9.23 4.76 -19.85
N TRP A 258 -8.70 4.39 -18.68
CA TRP A 258 -7.54 5.07 -18.08
C TRP A 258 -6.28 4.98 -18.95
N LEU A 259 -6.04 3.83 -19.58
CA LEU A 259 -4.93 3.67 -20.50
C LEU A 259 -5.09 4.58 -21.73
N SER A 260 -6.28 4.64 -22.33
CA SER A 260 -6.55 5.54 -23.46
C SER A 260 -6.36 7.02 -23.08
N LEU A 261 -6.79 7.43 -21.89
CA LEU A 261 -6.59 8.80 -21.41
C LEU A 261 -5.11 9.11 -21.16
N LEU A 262 -4.36 8.16 -20.61
CA LEU A 262 -2.90 8.29 -20.45
C LEU A 262 -2.23 8.53 -21.80
N ILE A 263 -2.53 7.73 -22.82
CA ILE A 263 -1.96 7.91 -24.16
C ILE A 263 -2.31 9.29 -24.72
N LYS A 264 -3.58 9.71 -24.61
CA LYS A 264 -4.04 11.04 -25.05
C LYS A 264 -3.31 12.19 -24.33
N ASN A 265 -3.06 12.07 -23.03
CA ASN A 265 -2.32 13.08 -22.26
C ASN A 265 -0.87 13.23 -22.75
N LEU A 266 -0.26 12.15 -23.23
CA LEU A 266 1.11 12.18 -23.76
C LEU A 266 1.17 12.77 -25.17
N GLU A 267 0.12 12.60 -26.00
CA GLU A 267 0.06 13.13 -27.37
C GLU A 267 -0.24 14.64 -27.44
N THR A 268 -1.07 15.15 -26.52
CA THR A 268 -1.62 16.53 -26.58
C THR A 268 -0.61 17.66 -26.41
N GLY A 269 0.66 17.40 -26.08
CA GLY A 269 1.69 18.45 -25.96
C GLY A 269 2.55 18.69 -27.20
N ASN A 270 2.33 17.97 -28.31
CA ASN A 270 3.07 18.23 -29.56
C ASN A 270 2.54 19.46 -30.34
N ASN A 271 1.40 20.04 -29.94
CA ASN A 271 0.75 21.11 -30.69
C ASN A 271 1.05 22.53 -30.18
N GLU A 272 1.77 22.70 -29.07
CA GLU A 272 2.11 24.04 -28.53
C GLU A 272 3.49 24.55 -28.99
N SER A 273 4.24 23.78 -29.77
CA SER A 273 5.58 24.17 -30.29
C SER A 273 5.61 24.59 -31.77
N ILE A 274 4.47 24.92 -32.39
CA ILE A 274 4.42 25.44 -33.77
C ILE A 274 3.49 26.66 -33.86
N GLN A 275 3.82 27.72 -33.12
CA GLN A 275 3.44 29.09 -33.48
C GLN A 275 4.59 30.03 -33.12
N ILE A 276 5.70 29.92 -33.86
CA ILE A 276 6.49 31.12 -34.15
C ILE A 276 6.11 31.46 -35.59
N SER A 277 5.17 32.39 -35.72
CA SER A 277 4.90 33.07 -36.98
C SER A 277 6.19 33.71 -37.49
N PRO A 278 6.63 33.44 -38.73
CA PRO A 278 7.51 34.36 -39.42
C PRO A 278 6.70 35.60 -39.84
N LEU A 279 7.41 36.73 -40.05
CA LEU A 279 6.96 38.02 -40.59
C LEU A 279 6.61 39.03 -39.47
N GLU A 280 7.20 40.23 -39.38
CA GLU A 280 7.84 41.13 -40.35
C GLU A 280 8.98 41.92 -39.69
#